data_AF-A0A8T3LRD5-F1
#
_entry.id   AF-A0A8T3LRD5-F1
#
_cell.length_a   1.000
_cell.length_b   1.000
_cell.length_c   1.000
_cell.angle_alpha   90.00
_cell.angle_beta   90.00
_cell.angle_gamma   90.00
#
_symmetry.space_group_name_H-M   'P 1'
#
loop_
_entity.id
_entity.type
_entity.pdbx_description
1 polymer ?
#
loop_
_entity_poly.entity_id
_entity_poly.type
_entity_poly.pdbx_seq_one_letter_code
_entity_poly.pdbx_strand_id
1 'polypeptide(L)'
;MHPLMRNVVIGIVGLIIVGALIALALVGRDSELSILSLLAAGVLGTAIGLFLYGQGWTWGSRAARRREGGQSVLIAVGGGLMALIAAVALAGLLILVLLFYLG
;
A
#
# COMPACT_ATOMS: atom_id res chain seq x y z
N MET A 1 19.55 -9.74 -9.04
CA MET A 1 18.12 -9.42 -9.23
C MET A 1 18.00 -7.98 -9.72
N HIS A 2 17.23 -7.70 -10.78
CA HIS A 2 17.02 -6.33 -11.25
C HIS A 2 16.32 -5.51 -10.14
N PRO A 3 16.74 -4.26 -9.84
CA PRO A 3 16.17 -3.45 -8.75
C PRO A 3 14.64 -3.29 -8.86
N LEU A 4 14.12 -3.36 -10.09
CA LEU A 4 12.69 -3.36 -10.39
C LEU A 4 11.93 -4.51 -9.75
N MET A 5 12.38 -5.73 -10.00
CA MET A 5 11.76 -6.93 -9.43
C MET A 5 11.82 -6.92 -7.91
N ARG A 6 12.91 -6.44 -7.32
CA ARG A 6 13.03 -6.38 -5.85
C ARG A 6 11.94 -5.51 -5.22
N ASN A 7 11.74 -4.29 -5.73
CA ASN A 7 10.76 -3.37 -5.13
C ASN A 7 9.32 -3.83 -5.38
N VAL A 8 9.05 -4.42 -6.55
CA VAL A 8 7.74 -5.03 -6.84
C VAL A 8 7.46 -6.19 -5.89
N VAL A 9 8.45 -7.07 -5.67
CA VAL A 9 8.32 -8.21 -4.73
C VAL A 9 8.10 -7.70 -3.30
N ILE A 10 8.85 -6.70 -2.85
CA ILE A 10 8.63 -6.08 -1.53
C ILE A 10 7.19 -5.54 -1.41
N GLY A 11 6.70 -4.88 -2.46
CA GLY A 11 5.32 -4.40 -2.52
C GLY A 11 4.28 -5.51 -2.43
N ILE A 12 4.45 -6.58 -3.21
CA ILE A 12 3.56 -7.73 -3.22
C ILE A 12 3.56 -8.42 -1.86
N VAL A 13 4.74 -8.71 -1.31
CA VAL A 13 4.88 -9.34 0.02
C VAL A 13 4.23 -8.46 1.09
N GLY A 14 4.45 -7.15 1.04
CA GLY A 14 3.80 -6.21 1.94
C GLY A 14 2.28 -6.24 1.84
N LEU A 15 1.71 -6.25 0.62
CA LEU A 15 0.27 -6.35 0.41
C LEU A 15 -0.32 -7.68 0.90
N ILE A 16 0.42 -8.78 0.77
CA ILE A 16 0.03 -10.08 1.31
C ILE A 16 -0.03 -10.01 2.85
N ILE A 17 0.97 -9.40 3.49
CA ILE A 17 0.99 -9.21 4.95
C ILE A 17 -0.21 -8.35 5.39
N VAL A 18 -0.50 -7.25 4.69
CA VAL A 18 -1.67 -6.41 4.97
C VAL A 18 -2.97 -7.20 4.83
N GLY A 19 -3.11 -8.00 3.76
CA GLY A 19 -4.26 -8.86 3.55
C GLY A 19 -4.42 -9.92 4.65
N ALA A 20 -3.32 -10.51 5.11
CA ALA A 20 -3.31 -11.47 6.22
C ALA A 20 -3.74 -10.82 7.54
N LEU A 21 -3.31 -9.58 7.81
CA LEU A 21 -3.72 -8.83 9.00
C LEU A 21 -5.23 -8.49 8.96
N ILE A 22 -5.75 -8.10 7.79
CA ILE A 22 -7.19 -7.86 7.62
C ILE A 22 -7.97 -9.16 7.82
N ALA A 23 -7.50 -10.27 7.24
CA ALA A 23 -8.14 -11.58 7.42
C ALA A 23 -8.12 -12.02 8.89
N LEU A 24 -7.00 -11.81 9.59
CA LEU A 24 -6.88 -12.08 11.03
C LEU A 24 -7.88 -11.23 11.83
N ALA A 25 -8.05 -9.96 11.48
CA ALA A 25 -9.01 -9.10 12.13
C ALA A 25 -10.46 -9.55 11.94
N LEU A 26 -10.78 -10.12 10.77
CA LEU A 26 -12.13 -10.60 10.44
C LEU A 26 -12.44 -11.96 11.08
N VAL A 27 -11.41 -12.80 11.27
CA VAL A 27 -11.55 -14.14 11.86
C VAL A 27 -11.37 -14.13 13.38
N GLY A 28 -10.65 -13.14 13.91
CA GLY A 28 -10.38 -12.97 15.32
C GLY A 28 -11.67 -12.80 16.12
N ARG A 29 -11.84 -13.60 17.17
CA ARG A 29 -12.96 -13.48 18.11
C ARG A 29 -12.72 -12.40 19.18
N ASP A 30 -11.46 -12.01 19.36
CA ASP A 30 -11.04 -11.03 20.36
C ASP A 30 -11.00 -9.63 19.74
N SER A 31 -11.88 -8.74 20.21
CA SER A 31 -12.05 -7.39 19.66
C SER A 31 -10.76 -6.56 19.69
N GLU A 32 -9.95 -6.68 20.74
CA GLU A 32 -8.69 -5.93 20.85
C GLU A 32 -7.66 -6.36 19.80
N LEU A 33 -7.52 -7.67 19.57
CA LEU A 33 -6.62 -8.20 18.53
C LEU A 33 -7.09 -7.80 17.13
N SER A 34 -8.40 -7.75 16.88
CA SER A 34 -8.96 -7.26 15.61
C SER A 34 -8.69 -5.77 15.38
N ILE A 35 -8.84 -4.93 16.41
CA ILE A 35 -8.54 -3.49 16.30
C ILE A 35 -7.04 -3.28 16.02
N LEU A 36 -6.16 -3.94 16.77
CA LEU A 36 -4.71 -3.81 16.60
C LEU A 36 -4.24 -4.31 15.23
N SER A 37 -4.81 -5.41 14.73
CA SER A 37 -4.47 -5.94 13.41
C SER A 37 -4.97 -5.04 12.28
N LEU A 38 -6.15 -4.41 12.40
CA LEU A 38 -6.62 -3.41 11.45
C LEU A 38 -5.78 -2.12 11.47
N LEU A 39 -5.36 -1.68 12.65
CA LEU A 39 -4.44 -0.54 12.80
C LEU A 39 -3.11 -0.82 12.12
N ALA A 40 -2.51 -1.98 12.40
CA ALA A 40 -1.27 -2.42 11.76
C ALA A 40 -1.43 -2.54 10.23
N ALA A 41 -2.55 -3.09 9.76
CA ALA A 41 -2.87 -3.18 8.34
C ALA A 41 -2.99 -1.79 7.69
N GLY A 42 -3.63 -0.83 8.35
CA GLY A 42 -3.76 0.55 7.88
C GLY A 42 -2.41 1.25 7.76
N VAL A 43 -1.54 1.11 8.77
CA VAL A 43 -0.19 1.71 8.78
C VAL A 43 0.65 1.11 7.65
N LEU A 44 0.69 -0.22 7.57
CA LEU A 44 1.48 -0.93 6.56
C LEU A 44 0.95 -0.66 5.15
N GLY A 45 -0.37 -0.74 4.94
CA GLY A 45 -1.00 -0.46 3.65
C GLY A 45 -0.69 0.94 3.14
N THR A 46 -0.72 1.93 4.03
CA THR A 46 -0.32 3.30 3.74
C THR A 46 1.15 3.39 3.35
N ALA A 47 2.05 2.86 4.19
CA ALA A 47 3.49 2.95 3.98
C ALA A 47 3.91 2.27 2.66
N ILE A 48 3.35 1.10 2.38
CA ILE A 48 3.61 0.34 1.15
C ILE A 48 3.05 1.08 -0.07
N GLY A 49 1.81 1.57 -0.01
CA GLY A 49 1.20 2.32 -1.10
C GLY A 49 1.99 3.58 -1.46
N LEU A 50 2.41 4.36 -0.46
CA LEU A 50 3.26 5.53 -0.65
C LEU A 50 4.65 5.15 -1.21
N PHE A 51 5.26 4.08 -0.69
CA PHE A 51 6.54 3.59 -1.20
C PHE A 51 6.45 3.20 -2.67
N LEU A 52 5.45 2.41 -3.05
CA LEU A 52 5.26 1.96 -4.44
C LEU A 52 4.88 3.12 -5.37
N TYR A 53 4.07 4.07 -4.91
CA TYR A 53 3.80 5.30 -5.66
C TYR A 53 5.09 6.10 -5.91
N GLY A 54 5.90 6.32 -4.86
CA GLY A 54 7.17 7.03 -4.99
C GLY A 54 8.14 6.34 -5.95
N GLN A 55 8.23 5.01 -5.89
CA GLN A 55 9.04 4.25 -6.85
C GLN A 55 8.49 4.38 -8.27
N GLY A 56 7.17 4.23 -8.45
CA GLY A 56 6.47 4.40 -9.72
C GLY A 56 6.72 5.77 -10.34
N TRP A 57 6.69 6.84 -9.54
CA TRP A 57 7.00 8.19 -10.00
C TRP A 57 8.44 8.33 -10.53
N THR A 58 9.42 7.86 -9.76
CA THR A 58 10.84 7.96 -10.17
C THR A 58 11.17 7.10 -11.39
N TRP A 59 10.43 6.02 -11.65
CA TRP A 59 10.67 5.13 -12.77
C TRP A 59 9.86 5.51 -14.00
N GLY A 60 8.61 5.94 -13.83
CA GLY A 60 7.79 6.48 -14.90
C GLY A 60 8.44 7.71 -15.52
N SER A 61 8.98 8.62 -14.69
CA SER A 61 9.75 9.78 -15.18
C SER A 61 11.04 9.40 -15.89
N ARG A 62 11.72 8.32 -15.49
CA ARG A 62 12.92 7.80 -16.18
C ARG A 62 12.57 7.13 -17.52
N ALA A 63 11.51 6.33 -17.58
CA ALA A 63 11.03 5.69 -18.80
C ALA A 63 10.53 6.73 -19.83
N ALA A 64 9.84 7.77 -19.38
CA ALA A 64 9.44 8.90 -20.22
C ALA A 64 10.65 9.59 -20.87
N ARG A 65 11.73 9.80 -20.11
CA ARG A 65 12.99 10.36 -20.66
C ARG A 65 13.68 9.45 -21.67
N ARG A 66 13.47 8.14 -21.59
CA ARG A 66 14.01 7.13 -22.52
C ARG A 66 13.17 6.93 -23.78
N ARG A 67 12.08 7.70 -23.96
CA ARG A 67 11.10 7.57 -25.06
C ARG A 67 10.39 6.20 -25.10
N GLU A 68 10.39 5.47 -23.99
CA GLU A 68 9.66 4.21 -23.81
C GLU A 68 8.21 4.52 -23.36
N GLY A 69 7.44 5.15 -24.26
CA GLY A 69 6.12 5.71 -23.96
C GLY A 69 5.15 4.68 -23.35
N GLY A 70 5.01 3.50 -23.96
CA GLY A 70 4.10 2.45 -23.47
C GLY A 70 4.42 1.98 -22.04
N GLN A 71 5.71 1.82 -21.74
CA GLN A 71 6.15 1.40 -20.41
C GLN A 71 5.98 2.52 -19.37
N SER A 72 6.21 3.78 -19.75
CA SER A 72 5.99 4.93 -18.86
C SER A 72 4.52 5.09 -18.44
N VAL A 73 3.58 4.85 -19.36
CA VAL A 73 2.13 4.90 -19.06
C VAL A 73 1.73 3.79 -18.11
N LEU A 74 2.19 2.56 -18.36
CA LEU A 74 1.90 1.42 -17.48
C LEU A 74 2.41 1.67 -16.05
N ILE A 75 3.63 2.20 -15.91
CA ILE A 75 4.21 2.54 -14.60
C ILE A 75 3.45 3.68 -13.93
N ALA A 76 3.03 4.70 -14.68
CA ALA A 76 2.26 5.82 -14.15
C ALA A 76 0.87 5.38 -13.63
N VAL A 77 0.18 4.50 -14.37
CA VAL A 77 -1.11 3.93 -13.95
C VAL A 77 -0.91 3.06 -12.71
N GLY A 78 0.09 2.18 -12.71
CA GLY A 78 0.41 1.33 -11.56
C GLY A 78 0.78 2.15 -10.31
N GLY A 79 1.59 3.20 -10.48
CA GLY A 79 1.91 4.14 -9.41
C GLY A 79 0.67 4.88 -8.90
N GLY A 80 -0.16 5.42 -9.80
CA GLY A 80 -1.39 6.14 -9.46
C GLY A 80 -2.38 5.28 -8.66
N LEU A 81 -2.54 4.01 -9.03
CA LEU A 81 -3.34 3.05 -8.25
C LEU A 81 -2.80 2.87 -6.83
N MET A 82 -1.48 2.83 -6.65
CA MET A 82 -0.87 2.71 -5.32
C MET A 82 -1.07 3.96 -4.46
N ALA A 83 -1.16 5.15 -5.09
CA ALA A 83 -1.54 6.37 -4.38
C ALA A 83 -3.00 6.31 -3.88
N LEU A 84 -3.91 5.76 -4.68
CA LEU A 84 -5.30 5.55 -4.26
C LEU A 84 -5.39 4.55 -3.10
N ILE A 85 -4.65 3.43 -3.18
CA ILE A 85 -4.59 2.43 -2.10
C ILE A 85 -4.06 3.07 -0.81
N ALA A 86 -3.00 3.88 -0.91
CA ALA A 86 -2.46 4.59 0.25
C ALA A 86 -3.47 5.58 0.87
N ALA A 87 -4.19 6.32 0.03
CA ALA A 87 -5.21 7.27 0.49
C ALA A 87 -6.37 6.56 1.20
N VAL A 88 -6.84 5.44 0.66
CA VAL A 88 -7.91 4.64 1.28
C VAL A 88 -7.43 4.02 2.60
N ALA A 89 -6.20 3.48 2.64
CA ALA A 89 -5.62 2.95 3.86
C ALA A 89 -5.48 4.03 4.95
N LEU A 90 -5.06 5.24 4.59
CA LEU A 90 -5.00 6.39 5.50
C LEU A 90 -6.38 6.78 6.01
N ALA A 91 -7.37 6.87 5.14
CA ALA A 91 -8.73 7.21 5.53
C ALA A 91 -9.31 6.16 6.49
N GLY A 92 -9.11 4.87 6.20
CA GLY A 92 -9.50 3.77 7.07
C GLY A 92 -8.81 3.84 8.44
N LEU A 93 -7.50 4.11 8.46
CA LEU A 93 -6.74 4.28 9.70
C LEU A 93 -7.26 5.45 10.53
N LEU A 94 -7.53 6.60 9.89
CA LEU A 94 -8.09 7.77 10.58
C LEU A 94 -9.45 7.45 11.20
N ILE A 95 -10.33 6.77 10.47
CA ILE A 95 -11.65 6.35 10.98
C ILE A 95 -11.49 5.41 12.17
N LEU A 96 -10.59 4.43 12.10
CA LEU A 96 -10.32 3.50 13.22
C LEU A 96 -9.84 4.24 14.46
N VAL A 97 -8.91 5.18 14.30
CA VAL A 97 -8.39 6.00 15.41
C VAL A 97 -9.50 6.84 16.04
N LEU A 98 -10.34 7.47 15.22
CA LEU A 98 -11.46 8.27 15.71
C LEU A 98 -12.47 7.42 16.48
N LEU A 99 -12.86 6.26 15.96
CA LEU A 99 -13.92 5.43 16.55
C LEU A 99 -13.48 4.67 17.80
N PHE A 100 -12.21 4.29 17.92
CA PHE A 100 -11.76 3.39 18.99
C PHE A 100 -10.86 4.06 20.04
N TYR A 101 -10.32 5.25 19.76
CA TYR A 101 -9.37 5.93 20.68
C TYR A 101 -9.77 7.36 21.05
N LEU A 102 -10.63 8.04 20.28
CA LEU A 102 -10.99 9.45 20.50
C LEU A 102 -12.49 9.71 20.68
N GLY A 103 -13.36 8.78 20.27
CA GLY A 103 -14.81 8.82 20.48
C GLY A 103 -15.23 7.93 21.63
#